data_AF-A0A3A9W4V9-F1
#
_entry.id   AF-A0A3A9W4V9-F1
#
_cell.length_a   1.000
_cell.length_b   1.000
_cell.length_c   1.000
_cell.angle_alpha   90.00
_cell.angle_beta   90.00
_cell.angle_gamma   90.00
#
_symmetry.space_group_name_H-M   'P 1'
#
loop_
_entity.id
_entity.type
_entity.pdbx_description
1 polymer ?
#
loop_
_entity_poly.entity_id
_entity_poly.type
_entity_poly.pdbx_seq_one_letter_code
_entity_poly.pdbx_strand_id
1 'polypeptide(L)'
;MNLDKLLSKIFGIKKQKFEFTQKEKDILSQEKSIPHETSAMNVDDAFNMDSDQIAGNKRAAFEELIIEIYEEAKLKSDLETYNLWAEDFDSLECYKILIVKPRQEQKEFILFLLNRIVDQERNLKKIPNRFKSEIINRLLRFLLSFSEDEIQFLINFCIRDDSKFGHLISLKLIINQLKTYAPRQQFSKSFLRFLKSFLTSRALTSTAFESYTNQITILQRIIQNNSGIYKNNGEPLYLLISDHFGGFVNKKILELEVDQKEGLSEIAHKFSNYSNTNSPESYFNIIKFLIPTVRLKELEIYCKIFVERAVFFKPKVRSVYARTDYRGNFYYYKYQPISKENLMVLRGFVFLVAHFKLETCLHLFHKLIERSYSKTNGVALGNGHKLVGEPSIHILMHYFENKGRKILLELYHDTKFKSIKSQIKKEAAKLKEEKLFWLSP
;
A
#
# COMPACT_ATOMS: atom_id res chain seq x y z
N MET A 1 -10.31 -40.97 18.55
CA MET A 1 -10.08 -39.80 19.44
C MET A 1 -10.56 -38.55 18.72
N ASN A 2 -11.50 -37.79 19.30
CA ASN A 2 -12.22 -36.72 18.60
C ASN A 2 -11.26 -35.55 18.21
N LEU A 3 -11.22 -35.15 16.94
CA LEU A 3 -10.27 -34.16 16.38
C LEU A 3 -10.28 -32.85 17.20
N ASP A 4 -11.47 -32.45 17.66
CA ASP A 4 -11.68 -31.29 18.53
C ASP A 4 -10.95 -31.40 19.90
N LYS A 5 -10.89 -32.60 20.49
CA LYS A 5 -10.15 -32.85 21.74
C LYS A 5 -8.64 -32.83 21.53
N LEU A 6 -8.16 -33.27 20.36
CA LEU A 6 -6.75 -33.24 20.01
C LEU A 6 -6.28 -31.78 19.80
N LEU A 7 -7.04 -30.98 19.06
CA LEU A 7 -6.73 -29.57 18.79
C LEU A 7 -6.78 -28.69 20.05
N SER A 8 -7.76 -28.93 20.92
CA SER A 8 -7.85 -28.26 22.22
C SER A 8 -6.65 -28.55 23.12
N LYS A 9 -6.13 -29.78 23.09
CA LYS A 9 -5.05 -30.22 23.99
C LYS A 9 -3.67 -29.79 23.50
N ILE A 10 -3.45 -29.74 22.18
CA ILE A 10 -2.16 -29.37 21.58
C ILE A 10 -2.02 -27.85 21.41
N PHE A 11 -3.10 -27.14 21.05
CA PHE A 11 -3.02 -25.73 20.68
C PHE A 11 -3.77 -24.77 21.63
N GLY A 12 -4.41 -25.29 22.69
CA GLY A 12 -5.15 -24.46 23.66
C GLY A 12 -6.40 -23.76 23.08
N ILE A 13 -6.82 -24.13 21.88
CA ILE A 13 -7.97 -23.53 21.19
C ILE A 13 -9.25 -24.09 21.82
N LYS A 14 -9.91 -23.30 22.66
CA LYS A 14 -11.28 -23.61 23.12
C LYS A 14 -12.24 -23.33 21.97
N LYS A 15 -13.19 -24.26 21.75
CA LYS A 15 -14.26 -24.14 20.75
C LYS A 15 -14.96 -22.79 20.91
N GLN A 16 -14.77 -21.88 19.96
CA GLN A 16 -15.49 -20.62 19.94
C GLN A 16 -16.98 -20.94 19.74
N LYS A 17 -17.82 -20.59 20.72
CA LYS A 17 -19.29 -20.65 20.61
C LYS A 17 -19.79 -19.48 19.75
N PHE A 18 -19.27 -19.36 18.53
CA PHE A 18 -19.74 -18.35 17.59
C PHE A 18 -20.61 -19.06 16.56
N GLU A 19 -21.93 -18.99 16.76
CA GLU A 19 -22.92 -19.38 15.76
C GLU A 19 -23.53 -18.11 15.19
N PHE A 20 -23.56 -18.01 13.85
CA PHE A 20 -24.31 -16.96 13.18
C PHE A 20 -25.77 -17.02 13.60
N THR A 21 -26.32 -15.88 13.98
CA THR A 21 -27.77 -15.76 14.19
C THR A 21 -28.51 -16.07 12.89
N GLN A 22 -29.73 -16.59 12.97
CA GLN A 22 -30.51 -16.93 11.77
C GLN A 22 -30.65 -15.72 10.83
N LYS A 23 -30.79 -14.53 11.41
CA LYS A 23 -30.84 -13.25 10.68
C LYS A 23 -29.55 -12.93 9.91
N GLU A 24 -28.38 -13.29 10.43
CA GLU A 24 -27.10 -13.14 9.73
C GLU A 24 -26.92 -14.18 8.62
N LYS A 25 -27.44 -15.40 8.81
CA LYS A 25 -27.46 -16.43 7.76
C LYS A 25 -28.37 -16.02 6.59
N ASP A 26 -29.51 -15.40 6.88
CA ASP A 26 -30.46 -14.93 5.88
C ASP A 26 -29.91 -13.72 5.09
N ILE A 27 -29.06 -12.90 5.69
CA ILE A 27 -28.35 -11.80 5.00
C ILE A 27 -27.26 -12.37 4.06
N LEU A 28 -26.54 -13.41 4.50
CA LEU A 28 -25.48 -14.04 3.72
C LEU A 28 -26.02 -14.89 2.55
N SER A 29 -27.25 -15.40 2.65
CA SER A 29 -27.91 -16.15 1.56
C SER A 29 -28.58 -15.23 0.52
N GLN A 30 -28.77 -13.95 0.83
CA GLN A 30 -29.33 -12.94 -0.08
C GLN A 30 -28.29 -12.17 -0.90
N GLU A 31 -27.00 -12.28 -0.57
CA GLU A 31 -25.93 -11.78 -1.44
C GLU A 31 -25.84 -12.66 -2.69
N LYS A 32 -26.56 -12.26 -3.75
CA LYS A 32 -26.39 -12.81 -5.10
C LYS A 32 -24.90 -12.90 -5.39
N SER A 33 -24.44 -14.13 -5.65
CA SER A 33 -23.09 -14.43 -6.10
C SER A 33 -22.71 -13.44 -7.20
N ILE A 34 -21.77 -12.55 -6.89
CA ILE A 34 -21.15 -11.68 -7.88
C ILE A 34 -20.54 -12.63 -8.93
N PRO A 35 -20.90 -12.51 -10.22
CA PRO A 35 -20.30 -13.36 -11.24
C PRO A 35 -18.78 -13.19 -11.16
N HIS A 36 -18.06 -14.30 -11.05
CA HIS A 36 -16.63 -14.31 -11.33
C HIS A 36 -16.46 -14.06 -12.83
N GLU A 37 -16.51 -12.79 -13.25
CA GLU A 37 -16.02 -12.40 -14.56
C GLU A 37 -14.51 -12.58 -14.56
N THR A 38 -14.10 -13.73 -15.11
CA THR A 38 -12.76 -14.00 -15.61
C THR A 38 -12.53 -13.14 -16.85
N SER A 39 -12.41 -11.82 -16.70
CA SER A 39 -11.72 -11.01 -17.71
C SER A 39 -10.24 -10.87 -17.31
N ALA A 40 -9.57 -12.01 -17.16
CA ALA A 40 -8.16 -12.03 -17.45
C ALA A 40 -8.10 -11.82 -18.96
N MET A 41 -7.73 -10.62 -19.41
CA MET A 41 -7.27 -10.43 -20.77
C MET A 41 -6.23 -11.53 -21.01
N ASN A 42 -6.46 -12.37 -22.02
CA ASN A 42 -5.61 -13.52 -22.27
C ASN A 42 -4.20 -12.96 -22.45
N VAL A 43 -3.31 -13.33 -21.53
CA VAL A 43 -1.98 -12.71 -21.40
C VAL A 43 -1.21 -12.88 -22.71
N ASP A 44 -1.49 -13.94 -23.46
CA ASP A 44 -0.96 -14.26 -24.79
C ASP A 44 -1.36 -13.25 -25.89
N ASP A 45 -2.52 -12.59 -25.79
CA ASP A 45 -2.94 -11.60 -26.81
C ASP A 45 -2.20 -10.26 -26.66
N ALA A 46 -1.75 -9.92 -25.44
CA ALA A 46 -0.91 -8.74 -25.20
C ALA A 46 0.54 -8.95 -25.62
N PHE A 47 1.00 -10.21 -25.75
CA PHE A 47 2.37 -10.56 -26.15
C PHE A 47 2.64 -10.34 -27.65
N ASN A 48 1.61 -10.45 -28.51
CA ASN A 48 1.77 -10.39 -29.96
C ASN A 48 1.76 -8.98 -30.57
N MET A 49 1.51 -7.92 -29.78
CA MET A 49 1.30 -6.57 -30.35
C MET A 49 2.59 -5.79 -30.68
N ASP A 50 3.76 -6.15 -30.14
CA ASP A 50 4.98 -5.32 -30.26
C ASP A 50 6.20 -6.02 -30.88
N SER A 51 6.23 -7.34 -31.02
CA SER A 51 7.36 -8.01 -31.71
C SER A 51 7.46 -7.60 -33.19
N ASP A 52 6.33 -7.25 -33.80
CA ASP A 52 6.22 -6.91 -35.22
C ASP A 52 6.56 -5.45 -35.52
N GLN A 53 6.73 -4.60 -34.49
CA GLN A 53 7.03 -3.16 -34.67
C GLN A 53 8.54 -2.85 -34.69
N ILE A 54 9.41 -3.74 -34.22
CA ILE A 54 10.86 -3.55 -34.31
C ILE A 54 11.34 -4.04 -35.68
N ALA A 55 11.64 -3.10 -36.57
CA ALA A 55 12.16 -3.40 -37.91
C ALA A 55 13.33 -4.38 -37.84
N GLY A 56 13.39 -5.35 -38.77
CA GLY A 56 14.38 -6.44 -38.76
C GLY A 56 15.84 -5.98 -38.61
N ASN A 57 16.19 -4.83 -39.20
CA ASN A 57 17.53 -4.25 -39.08
C ASN A 57 17.86 -3.75 -37.66
N LYS A 58 16.87 -3.21 -36.92
CA LYS A 58 17.04 -2.81 -35.52
C LYS A 58 17.19 -4.03 -34.60
N ARG A 59 16.45 -5.11 -34.88
CA ARG A 59 16.55 -6.36 -34.11
C ARG A 59 17.95 -6.94 -34.16
N ALA A 60 18.55 -7.03 -35.35
CA ALA A 60 19.93 -7.50 -35.52
C ALA A 60 20.95 -6.63 -34.74
N ALA A 61 20.81 -5.30 -34.81
CA ALA A 61 21.67 -4.39 -34.07
C ALA A 61 21.54 -4.56 -32.54
N PHE A 62 20.33 -4.80 -32.03
CA PHE A 62 20.12 -5.07 -30.61
C PHE A 62 20.68 -6.42 -30.17
N GLU A 63 20.64 -7.43 -31.04
CA GLU A 63 21.26 -8.74 -30.80
C GLU A 63 22.78 -8.65 -30.71
N GLU A 64 23.40 -7.90 -31.62
CA GLU A 64 24.84 -7.66 -31.60
C GLU A 64 25.24 -6.92 -30.34
N LEU A 65 24.54 -5.83 -29.99
CA LEU A 65 24.82 -5.03 -28.81
C LEU A 65 24.74 -5.84 -27.50
N ILE A 66 23.72 -6.69 -27.32
CA ILE A 66 23.63 -7.51 -26.09
C ILE A 66 24.75 -8.55 -26.01
N ILE A 67 25.19 -9.09 -27.16
CA ILE A 67 26.33 -10.02 -27.23
C ILE A 67 27.62 -9.29 -26.87
N GLU A 68 27.85 -8.10 -27.43
CA GLU A 68 29.04 -7.28 -27.13
C GLU A 68 29.12 -6.92 -25.65
N ILE A 69 28.03 -6.43 -25.05
CA ILE A 69 27.97 -6.13 -23.61
C ILE A 69 28.31 -7.37 -22.77
N TYR A 70 27.80 -8.54 -23.18
CA TYR A 70 28.00 -9.78 -22.43
C TYR A 70 29.44 -10.33 -22.56
N GLU A 71 30.02 -10.30 -23.75
CA GLU A 71 31.40 -10.74 -23.97
C GLU A 71 32.40 -9.75 -23.34
N GLU A 72 32.13 -8.44 -23.37
CA GLU A 72 32.92 -7.46 -22.64
C GLU A 72 32.89 -7.74 -21.13
N ALA A 73 31.70 -8.01 -20.56
CA ALA A 73 31.57 -8.37 -19.16
C ALA A 73 32.35 -9.64 -18.80
N LYS A 74 32.33 -10.68 -19.64
CA LYS A 74 33.15 -11.90 -19.44
C LYS A 74 34.64 -11.63 -19.44
N LEU A 75 35.11 -10.71 -20.28
CA LEU A 75 36.53 -10.40 -20.42
C LEU A 75 37.07 -9.54 -19.27
N LYS A 76 36.24 -8.64 -18.74
CA LYS A 76 36.62 -7.69 -17.68
C LYS A 76 36.35 -8.20 -16.26
N SER A 77 35.43 -9.14 -16.10
CA SER A 77 34.98 -9.62 -14.79
C SER A 77 35.77 -10.84 -14.31
N ASP A 78 36.09 -10.85 -13.01
CA ASP A 78 36.56 -12.06 -12.31
C ASP A 78 35.38 -12.98 -11.89
N LEU A 79 34.14 -12.58 -12.15
CA LEU A 79 32.96 -13.35 -11.76
C LEU A 79 32.73 -14.55 -12.69
N GLU A 80 32.24 -15.64 -12.10
CA GLU A 80 31.77 -16.77 -12.89
C GLU A 80 30.66 -16.37 -13.86
N THR A 81 30.59 -17.04 -15.01
CA THR A 81 29.71 -16.68 -16.13
C THR A 81 28.22 -16.55 -15.75
N TYR A 82 27.74 -17.31 -14.75
CA TYR A 82 26.37 -17.22 -14.27
C TYR A 82 26.11 -16.07 -13.28
N ASN A 83 27.17 -15.43 -12.77
CA ASN A 83 27.16 -14.32 -11.83
C ASN A 83 27.43 -12.96 -12.46
N LEU A 84 27.70 -12.89 -13.77
CA LEU A 84 27.97 -11.65 -14.49
C LEU A 84 26.84 -10.60 -14.42
N TRP A 85 25.65 -10.98 -13.95
CA TRP A 85 24.59 -10.01 -13.64
C TRP A 85 24.95 -9.07 -12.48
N ALA A 86 25.96 -9.41 -11.68
CA ALA A 86 26.46 -8.58 -10.58
C ALA A 86 27.64 -7.68 -10.98
N GLU A 87 28.03 -7.68 -12.26
CA GLU A 87 29.14 -6.88 -12.77
C GLU A 87 28.88 -5.37 -12.63
N ASP A 88 29.96 -4.58 -12.56
CA ASP A 88 29.84 -3.13 -12.65
C ASP A 88 29.64 -2.70 -14.11
N PHE A 89 28.38 -2.68 -14.54
CA PHE A 89 28.01 -2.23 -15.89
C PHE A 89 28.51 -0.82 -16.24
N ASP A 90 28.74 0.05 -15.26
CA ASP A 90 29.24 1.40 -15.53
C ASP A 90 30.71 1.40 -15.99
N SER A 91 31.41 0.26 -15.84
CA SER A 91 32.75 0.01 -16.38
C SER A 91 32.78 -0.56 -17.80
N LEU A 92 31.62 -0.97 -18.35
CA LEU A 92 31.49 -1.60 -19.66
C LEU A 92 31.23 -0.55 -20.75
N GLU A 93 32.13 -0.42 -21.72
CA GLU A 93 32.03 0.56 -22.81
C GLU A 93 30.85 0.26 -23.73
N CYS A 94 30.58 -1.01 -24.03
CA CYS A 94 29.42 -1.40 -24.83
C CYS A 94 28.10 -1.05 -24.12
N TYR A 95 28.05 -1.13 -22.79
CA TYR A 95 26.88 -0.69 -22.03
C TYR A 95 26.76 0.83 -22.00
N LYS A 96 27.89 1.56 -21.95
CA LYS A 96 27.89 3.03 -22.06
C LYS A 96 27.30 3.49 -23.39
N ILE A 97 27.55 2.78 -24.49
CA ILE A 97 26.93 3.06 -25.79
C ILE A 97 25.41 3.00 -25.69
N LEU A 98 24.85 2.01 -24.98
CA LEU A 98 23.41 1.84 -24.80
C LEU A 98 22.79 2.97 -23.96
N ILE A 99 23.42 3.39 -22.87
CA ILE A 99 22.84 4.41 -21.97
C ILE A 99 22.84 5.83 -22.57
N VAL A 100 23.70 6.12 -23.55
CA VAL A 100 23.73 7.41 -24.26
C VAL A 100 22.77 7.47 -25.45
N LYS A 101 22.16 6.34 -25.84
CA LYS A 101 21.14 6.31 -26.90
C LYS A 101 19.92 7.14 -26.52
N PRO A 102 19.12 7.61 -27.50
CA PRO A 102 17.82 8.23 -27.24
C PRO A 102 16.92 7.37 -26.33
N ARG A 103 16.11 8.01 -25.49
CA ARG A 103 15.19 7.32 -24.56
C ARG A 103 14.25 6.34 -25.27
N GLN A 104 13.82 6.68 -26.48
CA GLN A 104 13.00 5.80 -27.29
C GLN A 104 13.73 4.52 -27.68
N GLU A 105 15.00 4.59 -28.09
CA GLU A 105 15.80 3.41 -28.42
C GLU A 105 16.08 2.56 -27.17
N GLN A 106 16.33 3.18 -26.02
CA GLN A 106 16.48 2.45 -24.74
C GLN A 106 15.20 1.68 -24.39
N LYS A 107 14.03 2.29 -24.63
CA LYS A 107 12.72 1.66 -24.43
C LYS A 107 12.52 0.46 -25.38
N GLU A 108 12.79 0.64 -26.67
CA GLU A 108 12.72 -0.42 -27.68
C GLU A 108 13.66 -1.59 -27.32
N PHE A 109 14.85 -1.29 -26.81
CA PHE A 109 15.80 -2.31 -26.35
C PHE A 109 15.29 -3.12 -25.16
N ILE A 110 14.61 -2.47 -24.19
CA ILE A 110 13.96 -3.18 -23.08
C ILE A 110 12.89 -4.15 -23.60
N LEU A 111 12.00 -3.69 -24.48
CA LEU A 111 10.92 -4.51 -25.04
C LEU A 111 11.49 -5.70 -25.83
N PHE A 112 12.54 -5.46 -26.63
CA PHE A 112 13.29 -6.51 -27.30
C PHE A 112 13.83 -7.56 -26.31
N LEU A 113 14.53 -7.15 -25.25
CA LEU A 113 15.07 -8.10 -24.26
C LEU A 113 13.98 -8.89 -23.53
N LEU A 114 12.85 -8.27 -23.23
CA LEU A 114 11.70 -8.91 -22.59
C LEU A 114 11.12 -10.02 -23.48
N ASN A 115 10.89 -9.73 -24.76
CA ASN A 115 10.43 -10.72 -25.74
C ASN A 115 11.43 -11.88 -25.84
N ARG A 116 12.74 -11.59 -25.88
CA ARG A 116 13.78 -12.63 -25.86
C ARG A 116 13.79 -13.50 -24.60
N ILE A 117 13.36 -12.99 -23.45
CA ILE A 117 13.23 -13.80 -22.23
C ILE A 117 11.96 -14.67 -22.31
N VAL A 118 10.86 -14.14 -22.84
CA VAL A 118 9.58 -14.87 -22.98
C VAL A 118 9.65 -15.99 -23.99
N ASP A 119 10.18 -15.74 -25.19
CA ASP A 119 10.21 -16.71 -26.29
C ASP A 119 11.07 -17.94 -25.97
N GLN A 120 11.85 -17.88 -24.89
CA GLN A 120 12.87 -18.87 -24.52
C GLN A 120 13.77 -19.26 -25.70
N GLU A 121 13.86 -18.39 -26.73
CA GLU A 121 14.60 -18.69 -27.95
C GLU A 121 16.05 -18.97 -27.57
N ARG A 122 16.44 -20.24 -27.75
CA ARG A 122 17.74 -20.80 -27.36
C ARG A 122 18.91 -20.22 -28.16
N ASN A 123 18.65 -19.26 -29.06
CA ASN A 123 19.54 -18.87 -30.14
C ASN A 123 20.41 -17.63 -29.86
N LEU A 124 20.14 -16.85 -28.81
CA LEU A 124 21.09 -15.84 -28.32
C LEU A 124 22.16 -16.52 -27.46
N LYS A 125 23.20 -17.07 -28.09
CA LYS A 125 24.48 -17.57 -27.51
C LYS A 125 24.49 -17.63 -25.97
N LYS A 126 23.82 -18.61 -25.35
CA LYS A 126 23.86 -18.90 -23.88
C LYS A 126 23.84 -17.67 -22.93
N ILE A 127 23.27 -16.51 -23.29
CA ILE A 127 23.27 -15.33 -22.39
C ILE A 127 22.25 -15.57 -21.27
N PRO A 128 22.64 -15.57 -19.98
CA PRO A 128 21.73 -15.83 -18.89
C PRO A 128 20.61 -14.79 -18.80
N ASN A 129 19.37 -15.22 -18.56
CA ASN A 129 18.24 -14.30 -18.39
C ASN A 129 18.42 -13.32 -17.22
N ARG A 130 19.19 -13.68 -16.19
CA ARG A 130 19.57 -12.76 -15.10
C ARG A 130 20.39 -11.57 -15.61
N PHE A 131 21.31 -11.80 -16.54
CA PHE A 131 22.11 -10.74 -17.14
C PHE A 131 21.23 -9.78 -17.95
N LYS A 132 20.34 -10.33 -18.79
CA LYS A 132 19.34 -9.55 -19.55
C LYS A 132 18.44 -8.73 -18.62
N SER A 133 17.96 -9.36 -17.53
CA SER A 133 17.07 -8.71 -16.55
C SER A 133 17.77 -7.56 -15.80
N GLU A 134 19.06 -7.70 -15.50
CA GLU A 134 19.83 -6.62 -14.86
C GLU A 134 19.96 -5.42 -15.80
N ILE A 135 20.26 -5.63 -17.07
CA ILE A 135 20.29 -4.54 -18.06
C ILE A 135 18.93 -3.84 -18.11
N ILE A 136 17.83 -4.60 -18.17
CA ILE A 136 16.47 -4.03 -18.13
C ILE A 136 16.27 -3.18 -16.86
N ASN A 137 16.60 -3.71 -15.68
CA ASN A 137 16.46 -2.97 -14.43
C ASN A 137 17.28 -1.68 -14.42
N ARG A 138 18.50 -1.70 -14.96
CA ARG A 138 19.32 -0.49 -15.01
C ARG A 138 18.73 0.54 -15.96
N LEU A 139 18.24 0.12 -17.14
CA LEU A 139 17.57 1.04 -18.06
C LEU A 139 16.26 1.59 -17.50
N LEU A 140 15.49 0.80 -16.75
CA LEU A 140 14.28 1.24 -16.06
C LEU A 140 14.54 2.25 -14.92
N ARG A 141 15.80 2.56 -14.58
CA ARG A 141 16.13 3.70 -13.69
C ARG A 141 15.99 5.03 -14.41
N PHE A 142 16.12 5.05 -15.73
CA PHE A 142 15.89 6.24 -16.52
C PHE A 142 14.40 6.47 -16.74
N LEU A 143 13.99 7.73 -16.90
CA LEU A 143 12.61 8.06 -17.21
C LEU A 143 12.32 7.75 -18.69
N LEU A 144 11.55 6.69 -18.94
CA LEU A 144 11.26 6.16 -20.28
C LEU A 144 9.77 6.22 -20.58
N SER A 145 9.38 6.84 -21.70
CA SER A 145 7.97 7.14 -22.02
C SER A 145 7.22 5.90 -22.49
N PHE A 146 6.84 5.06 -21.54
CA PHE A 146 6.04 3.87 -21.79
C PHE A 146 4.56 4.23 -22.01
N SER A 147 3.92 3.57 -22.98
CA SER A 147 2.47 3.57 -23.16
C SER A 147 1.79 2.73 -22.08
N GLU A 148 0.47 2.85 -21.98
CA GLU A 148 -0.32 2.03 -21.04
C GLU A 148 -0.17 0.53 -21.33
N ASP A 149 -0.17 0.14 -22.61
CA ASP A 149 -0.01 -1.25 -23.04
C ASP A 149 1.38 -1.79 -22.70
N GLU A 150 2.43 -0.99 -22.92
CA GLU A 150 3.81 -1.35 -22.56
C GLU A 150 3.98 -1.50 -21.04
N ILE A 151 3.33 -0.64 -20.23
CA ILE A 151 3.34 -0.80 -18.76
C ILE A 151 2.55 -2.04 -18.33
N GLN A 152 1.39 -2.29 -18.95
CA GLN A 152 0.60 -3.48 -18.68
C GLN A 152 1.41 -4.76 -18.95
N PHE A 153 2.14 -4.77 -20.07
CA PHE A 153 3.08 -5.82 -20.42
C PHE A 153 4.18 -6.00 -19.34
N LEU A 154 4.86 -4.93 -18.94
CA LEU A 154 5.89 -4.97 -17.90
C LEU A 154 5.37 -5.52 -16.57
N ILE A 155 4.18 -5.07 -16.14
CA ILE A 155 3.55 -5.55 -14.90
C ILE A 155 3.23 -7.03 -15.01
N ASN A 156 2.61 -7.48 -16.11
CA ASN A 156 2.26 -8.88 -16.33
C ASN A 156 3.51 -9.78 -16.37
N PHE A 157 4.59 -9.31 -17.00
CA PHE A 157 5.86 -10.01 -17.01
C PHE A 157 6.40 -10.23 -15.59
N CYS A 158 6.34 -9.22 -14.73
CA CYS A 158 6.80 -9.31 -13.34
C CYS A 158 6.05 -10.35 -12.50
N ILE A 159 4.79 -10.63 -12.81
CA ILE A 159 3.91 -11.49 -12.01
C ILE A 159 3.60 -12.86 -12.63
N ARG A 160 4.24 -13.22 -13.75
CA ARG A 160 4.11 -14.54 -14.36
C ARG A 160 4.63 -15.63 -13.41
N ASP A 161 3.72 -16.38 -12.81
CA ASP A 161 3.99 -17.50 -11.89
C ASP A 161 4.74 -18.66 -12.57
N ASP A 162 4.64 -18.79 -13.90
CA ASP A 162 5.32 -19.79 -14.73
C ASP A 162 6.76 -19.38 -15.11
N SER A 163 7.08 -18.08 -15.00
CA SER A 163 8.41 -17.58 -15.31
C SER A 163 9.33 -17.76 -14.10
N LYS A 164 10.37 -18.58 -14.24
CA LYS A 164 11.52 -18.60 -13.30
C LYS A 164 12.27 -17.25 -13.21
N PHE A 165 11.72 -16.18 -13.80
CA PHE A 165 12.39 -14.94 -14.14
C PHE A 165 11.57 -13.67 -13.83
N GLY A 166 10.25 -13.73 -13.60
CA GLY A 166 9.41 -12.53 -13.40
C GLY A 166 9.82 -11.67 -12.20
N HIS A 167 10.36 -12.30 -11.15
CA HIS A 167 10.91 -11.62 -9.97
C HIS A 167 12.28 -10.95 -10.21
N LEU A 168 12.90 -11.15 -11.38
CA LEU A 168 14.16 -10.51 -11.73
C LEU A 168 13.97 -9.07 -12.20
N ILE A 169 12.76 -8.68 -12.61
CA ILE A 169 12.46 -7.30 -12.98
C ILE A 169 11.78 -6.59 -11.82
N SER A 170 12.28 -5.40 -11.47
CA SER A 170 11.83 -4.69 -10.29
C SER A 170 10.50 -3.99 -10.51
N LEU A 171 9.45 -4.50 -9.87
CA LEU A 171 8.14 -3.82 -9.79
C LEU A 171 8.26 -2.39 -9.27
N LYS A 172 9.24 -2.12 -8.39
CA LYS A 172 9.54 -0.77 -7.90
C LYS A 172 9.92 0.18 -9.02
N LEU A 173 10.74 -0.25 -9.97
CA LEU A 173 11.16 0.59 -11.08
C LEU A 173 10.00 0.87 -12.03
N ILE A 174 9.18 -0.14 -12.34
CA ILE A 174 7.98 0.02 -13.17
C ILE A 174 6.98 1.00 -12.53
N ILE A 175 6.71 0.85 -11.22
CA ILE A 175 5.82 1.77 -10.50
C ILE A 175 6.42 3.19 -10.41
N ASN A 176 7.76 3.32 -10.37
CA ASN A 176 8.40 4.63 -10.43
C ASN A 176 8.24 5.30 -11.80
N GLN A 177 8.26 4.53 -12.90
CA GLN A 177 7.89 5.06 -14.22
C GLN A 177 6.48 5.63 -14.16
N LEU A 178 5.50 4.81 -13.74
CA LEU A 178 4.10 5.24 -13.59
C LEU A 178 3.93 6.48 -12.73
N LYS A 179 4.63 6.55 -11.58
CA LYS A 179 4.57 7.70 -10.67
C LYS A 179 4.99 9.00 -11.36
N THR A 180 5.93 8.93 -12.30
CA THR A 180 6.45 10.11 -13.01
C THR A 180 5.54 10.52 -14.17
N TYR A 181 4.86 9.57 -14.81
CA TYR A 181 3.92 9.84 -15.91
C TYR A 181 2.53 10.25 -15.44
N ALA A 182 2.04 9.67 -14.35
CA ALA A 182 0.68 9.87 -13.86
C ALA A 182 0.25 11.34 -13.66
N PRO A 183 1.13 12.29 -13.26
CA PRO A 183 0.74 13.70 -13.19
C PRO A 183 0.57 14.40 -14.54
N ARG A 184 1.10 13.82 -15.64
CA ARG A 184 1.19 14.46 -16.96
C ARG A 184 0.14 13.98 -17.95
N GLN A 185 -0.51 12.84 -17.68
CA GLN A 185 -1.46 12.19 -18.59
C GLN A 185 -2.63 11.63 -17.80
N GLN A 186 -3.83 11.76 -18.35
CA GLN A 186 -4.99 11.02 -17.84
C GLN A 186 -4.91 9.59 -18.34
N PHE A 187 -5.04 8.64 -17.41
CA PHE A 187 -5.08 7.23 -17.77
C PHE A 187 -6.45 6.81 -18.30
N SER A 188 -6.45 5.89 -19.26
CA SER A 188 -7.65 5.29 -19.78
C SER A 188 -8.40 4.49 -18.71
N LYS A 189 -9.72 4.37 -18.86
CA LYS A 189 -10.55 3.57 -17.95
C LYS A 189 -10.15 2.08 -17.96
N SER A 190 -9.73 1.57 -19.11
CA SER A 190 -9.24 0.19 -19.26
C SER A 190 -7.96 -0.02 -18.46
N PHE A 191 -6.98 0.87 -18.60
CA PHE A 191 -5.72 0.77 -17.87
C PHE A 191 -5.90 0.90 -16.35
N LEU A 192 -6.76 1.83 -15.90
CA LEU A 192 -7.11 1.92 -14.48
C LEU A 192 -7.79 0.66 -13.94
N ARG A 193 -8.63 -0.01 -14.76
CA ARG A 193 -9.24 -1.30 -14.40
C ARG A 193 -8.19 -2.39 -14.30
N PHE A 194 -7.23 -2.43 -15.23
CA PHE A 194 -6.09 -3.33 -15.18
C PHE A 194 -5.29 -3.15 -13.87
N LEU A 195 -4.89 -1.92 -13.52
CA LEU A 195 -4.13 -1.64 -12.29
C LEU A 195 -4.92 -2.02 -11.02
N LYS A 196 -6.24 -1.81 -11.00
CA LYS A 196 -7.11 -2.27 -9.90
C LYS A 196 -7.15 -3.80 -9.80
N SER A 197 -7.25 -4.49 -10.93
CA SER A 197 -7.20 -5.96 -10.98
C SER A 197 -5.87 -6.47 -10.44
N PHE A 198 -4.76 -5.89 -10.90
CA PHE A 198 -3.41 -6.17 -10.43
C PHE A 198 -3.27 -6.07 -8.91
N LEU A 199 -3.79 -5.00 -8.29
CA LEU A 199 -3.77 -4.80 -6.83
C LEU A 199 -4.52 -5.88 -6.04
N THR A 200 -5.43 -6.62 -6.69
CA THR A 200 -6.18 -7.72 -6.09
C THR A 200 -5.69 -9.10 -6.49
N SER A 201 -4.66 -9.16 -7.35
CA SER A 201 -4.09 -10.41 -7.87
C SER A 201 -3.44 -11.25 -6.76
N ARG A 202 -3.39 -12.58 -6.97
CA ARG A 202 -2.71 -13.51 -6.06
C ARG A 202 -1.19 -13.32 -6.07
N ALA A 203 -0.61 -12.82 -7.16
CA ALA A 203 0.82 -12.59 -7.26
C ALA A 203 1.34 -11.63 -6.17
N LEU A 204 0.59 -10.58 -5.86
CA LEU A 204 0.89 -9.64 -4.76
C LEU A 204 0.66 -10.22 -3.35
N THR A 205 0.22 -11.47 -3.25
CA THR A 205 0.05 -12.18 -1.98
C THR A 205 1.18 -13.16 -1.68
N SER A 206 2.11 -13.37 -2.61
CA SER A 206 3.30 -14.17 -2.36
C SER A 206 4.33 -13.39 -1.54
N THR A 207 5.14 -14.10 -0.74
CA THR A 207 6.17 -13.52 0.13
C THR A 207 7.19 -12.68 -0.65
N ALA A 208 7.46 -13.03 -1.91
CA ALA A 208 8.34 -12.29 -2.79
C ALA A 208 7.91 -10.82 -3.01
N PHE A 209 6.61 -10.53 -2.88
CA PHE A 209 6.06 -9.19 -3.11
C PHE A 209 5.72 -8.40 -1.83
N GLU A 210 5.91 -8.97 -0.63
CA GLU A 210 5.69 -8.24 0.64
C GLU A 210 6.58 -6.98 0.76
N SER A 211 7.79 -7.05 0.21
CA SER A 211 8.76 -5.95 0.17
C SER A 211 8.29 -4.74 -0.64
N TYR A 212 7.29 -4.90 -1.52
CA TYR A 212 6.75 -3.83 -2.37
C TYR A 212 5.56 -3.08 -1.76
N THR A 213 5.32 -3.21 -0.44
CA THR A 213 4.20 -2.55 0.25
C THR A 213 4.13 -1.03 -0.01
N ASN A 214 5.28 -0.34 -0.06
CA ASN A 214 5.34 1.08 -0.36
C ASN A 214 4.94 1.38 -1.81
N GLN A 215 5.38 0.57 -2.75
CA GLN A 215 5.09 0.71 -4.17
C GLN A 215 3.61 0.43 -4.46
N ILE A 216 3.02 -0.55 -3.78
CA ILE A 216 1.58 -0.81 -3.82
C ILE A 216 0.79 0.43 -3.36
N THR A 217 1.25 1.09 -2.30
CA THR A 217 0.63 2.33 -1.79
C THR A 217 0.72 3.46 -2.83
N ILE A 218 1.89 3.62 -3.48
CA ILE A 218 2.08 4.58 -4.59
C ILE A 218 1.11 4.28 -5.73
N LEU A 219 0.98 3.01 -6.13
CA LEU A 219 0.07 2.62 -7.21
C LEU A 219 -1.39 2.90 -6.85
N GLN A 220 -1.81 2.61 -5.63
CA GLN A 220 -3.14 2.96 -5.13
C GLN A 220 -3.40 4.47 -5.23
N ARG A 221 -2.43 5.30 -4.84
CA ARG A 221 -2.50 6.76 -4.93
C ARG A 221 -2.61 7.23 -6.39
N ILE A 222 -1.84 6.65 -7.30
CA ILE A 222 -1.92 6.93 -8.74
C ILE A 222 -3.33 6.64 -9.29
N ILE A 223 -3.90 5.48 -8.93
CA ILE A 223 -5.27 5.11 -9.33
C ILE A 223 -6.30 6.08 -8.76
N GLN A 224 -6.15 6.52 -7.51
CA GLN A 224 -7.07 7.50 -6.91
C GLN A 224 -7.00 8.85 -7.62
N ASN A 225 -5.79 9.35 -7.89
CA ASN A 225 -5.61 10.64 -8.54
C ASN A 225 -6.09 10.64 -10.00
N ASN A 226 -6.21 9.46 -10.61
CA ASN A 226 -6.76 9.26 -11.95
C ASN A 226 -8.19 8.71 -11.93
N SER A 227 -8.90 8.78 -10.80
CA SER A 227 -10.26 8.22 -10.67
C SER A 227 -11.35 8.97 -11.45
N GLY A 228 -11.02 10.14 -12.01
CA GLY A 228 -11.98 11.02 -12.70
C GLY A 228 -12.69 12.02 -11.79
N ILE A 229 -12.25 12.14 -10.53
CA ILE A 229 -12.82 13.08 -9.55
C ILE A 229 -11.86 14.25 -9.37
N TYR A 230 -12.28 15.42 -9.83
CA TYR A 230 -11.45 16.63 -9.88
C TYR A 230 -12.04 17.76 -9.03
N LYS A 231 -11.17 18.67 -8.60
CA LYS A 231 -11.48 20.00 -8.08
C LYS A 231 -11.97 20.90 -9.22
N ASN A 232 -12.54 22.04 -8.88
CA ASN A 232 -13.01 23.07 -9.83
C ASN A 232 -11.88 23.62 -10.71
N ASN A 233 -10.64 23.63 -10.21
CA ASN A 233 -9.46 24.07 -10.95
C ASN A 233 -8.90 22.99 -11.91
N GLY A 234 -9.56 21.83 -12.03
CA GLY A 234 -9.13 20.72 -12.88
C GLY A 234 -8.08 19.80 -12.26
N GLU A 235 -7.56 20.09 -11.06
CA GLU A 235 -6.64 19.20 -10.35
C GLU A 235 -7.38 18.00 -9.71
N PRO A 236 -6.73 16.83 -9.56
CA PRO A 236 -7.35 15.71 -8.86
C PRO A 236 -7.79 16.06 -7.44
N LEU A 237 -9.00 15.67 -7.06
CA LEU A 237 -9.48 15.79 -5.69
C LEU A 237 -8.74 14.75 -4.82
N TYR A 238 -8.14 15.18 -3.71
CA TYR A 238 -7.47 14.25 -2.81
C TYR A 238 -8.52 13.38 -2.08
N LEU A 239 -8.48 12.09 -2.36
CA LEU A 239 -9.27 11.07 -1.68
C LEU A 239 -8.34 10.11 -0.94
N LEU A 240 -8.74 9.58 0.21
CA LEU A 240 -8.00 8.57 0.93
C LEU A 240 -7.86 7.29 0.08
N ILE A 241 -6.83 6.48 0.35
CA ILE A 241 -6.66 5.19 -0.31
C ILE A 241 -7.88 4.31 -0.01
N SER A 242 -8.39 3.59 -1.02
CA SER A 242 -9.61 2.74 -0.92
C SER A 242 -9.43 1.45 -0.10
N ASP A 243 -9.09 1.59 1.18
CA ASP A 243 -9.45 0.59 2.19
C ASP A 243 -10.86 0.88 2.76
N HIS A 244 -11.34 0.04 3.67
CA HIS A 244 -12.70 0.17 4.20
C HIS A 244 -12.91 1.45 5.06
N PHE A 245 -11.84 1.99 5.65
CA PHE A 245 -11.89 3.28 6.35
C PHE A 245 -11.84 4.43 5.35
N GLY A 246 -10.88 4.42 4.43
CA GLY A 246 -10.72 5.45 3.40
C GLY A 246 -11.96 5.55 2.50
N GLY A 247 -12.56 4.43 2.09
CA GLY A 247 -13.81 4.43 1.33
C GLY A 247 -14.98 5.09 2.07
N PHE A 248 -15.05 4.95 3.40
CA PHE A 248 -16.05 5.64 4.21
C PHE A 248 -15.80 7.15 4.26
N VAL A 249 -14.55 7.55 4.52
CA VAL A 249 -14.16 8.98 4.57
C VAL A 249 -14.39 9.63 3.21
N ASN A 250 -14.00 8.97 2.11
CA ASN A 250 -14.21 9.46 0.76
C ASN A 250 -15.69 9.63 0.45
N LYS A 251 -16.55 8.69 0.85
CA LYS A 251 -18.00 8.83 0.70
C LYS A 251 -18.49 10.10 1.41
N LYS A 252 -18.02 10.36 2.63
CA LYS A 252 -18.40 11.58 3.38
C LYS A 252 -17.88 12.87 2.74
N ILE A 253 -16.68 12.86 2.16
CA ILE A 253 -16.14 13.99 1.41
C ILE A 253 -16.97 14.24 0.15
N LEU A 254 -17.36 13.19 -0.58
CA LEU A 254 -18.10 13.31 -1.84
C LEU A 254 -19.58 13.70 -1.65
N GLU A 255 -20.15 13.50 -0.47
CA GLU A 255 -21.51 13.93 -0.10
C GLU A 255 -21.61 15.44 0.21
N LEU A 256 -20.49 16.15 0.28
CA LEU A 256 -20.43 17.57 0.60
C LEU A 256 -20.65 18.48 -0.61
N GLU A 257 -21.10 19.70 -0.32
CA GLU A 257 -21.09 20.81 -1.27
C GLU A 257 -19.66 21.10 -1.77
N VAL A 258 -19.55 21.66 -2.97
CA VAL A 258 -18.28 21.76 -3.72
C VAL A 258 -17.14 22.37 -2.90
N ASP A 259 -17.37 23.53 -2.27
CA ASP A 259 -16.36 24.22 -1.48
C ASP A 259 -15.93 23.38 -0.25
N GLN A 260 -16.91 22.83 0.48
CA GLN A 260 -16.66 22.01 1.66
C GLN A 260 -15.93 20.71 1.32
N LYS A 261 -16.29 20.08 0.19
CA LYS A 261 -15.64 18.89 -0.36
C LYS A 261 -14.16 19.16 -0.64
N GLU A 262 -13.84 20.26 -1.31
CA GLU A 262 -12.45 20.63 -1.60
C GLU A 262 -11.67 20.97 -0.33
N GLY A 263 -12.29 21.74 0.58
CA GLY A 263 -11.66 22.08 1.86
C GLY A 263 -11.35 20.85 2.72
N LEU A 264 -12.28 19.93 2.88
CA LEU A 264 -12.07 18.71 3.68
C LEU A 264 -11.10 17.74 3.01
N SER A 265 -11.13 17.65 1.67
CA SER A 265 -10.15 16.93 0.87
C SER A 265 -8.72 17.46 1.10
N GLU A 266 -8.55 18.78 1.07
CA GLU A 266 -7.25 19.43 1.29
C GLU A 266 -6.77 19.29 2.74
N ILE A 267 -7.67 19.30 3.73
CA ILE A 267 -7.34 18.95 5.13
C ILE A 267 -6.77 17.53 5.21
N ALA A 268 -7.43 16.56 4.59
CA ALA A 268 -6.96 15.18 4.57
C ALA A 268 -5.59 15.06 3.87
N HIS A 269 -5.39 15.78 2.76
CA HIS A 269 -4.12 15.82 2.03
C HIS A 269 -2.98 16.39 2.89
N LYS A 270 -3.24 17.46 3.65
CA LYS A 270 -2.23 18.03 4.55
C LYS A 270 -1.87 17.03 5.65
N PHE A 271 -2.85 16.35 6.24
CA PHE A 271 -2.60 15.37 7.29
C PHE A 271 -1.87 14.11 6.78
N SER A 272 -2.09 13.67 5.53
CA SER A 272 -1.37 12.53 4.98
C SER A 272 0.13 12.77 4.85
N ASN A 273 0.54 14.03 4.72
CA ASN A 273 1.94 14.43 4.53
C ASN A 273 2.58 15.02 5.80
N TYR A 274 1.79 15.31 6.83
CA TYR A 274 2.27 15.99 8.04
C TYR A 274 2.75 15.00 9.11
N SER A 275 4.06 14.96 9.36
CA SER A 275 4.68 14.06 10.36
C SER A 275 5.42 14.77 11.49
N ASN A 276 5.56 16.09 11.44
CA ASN A 276 6.67 16.77 12.12
C ASN A 276 6.40 17.14 13.59
N THR A 277 5.20 16.87 14.14
CA THR A 277 4.86 17.28 15.51
C THR A 277 3.83 16.36 16.19
N ASN A 278 3.78 16.44 17.52
CA ASN A 278 2.75 15.83 18.38
C ASN A 278 1.94 16.90 19.13
N SER A 279 1.62 18.04 18.51
CA SER A 279 0.84 19.13 19.14
C SER A 279 -0.47 19.37 18.39
N PRO A 280 -1.64 19.40 19.09
CA PRO A 280 -2.91 19.82 18.52
C PRO A 280 -2.86 21.18 17.81
N GLU A 281 -2.16 22.17 18.39
CA GLU A 281 -2.01 23.51 17.83
C GLU A 281 -1.29 23.48 16.48
N SER A 282 -0.25 22.66 16.35
CA SER A 282 0.46 22.49 15.08
C SER A 282 -0.43 21.92 13.98
N TYR A 283 -1.26 20.91 14.31
CA TYR A 283 -2.22 20.34 13.36
C TYR A 283 -3.33 21.33 12.99
N PHE A 284 -3.80 22.14 13.92
CA PHE A 284 -4.76 23.19 13.64
C PHE A 284 -4.15 24.28 12.73
N ASN A 285 -2.94 24.72 13.04
CA ASN A 285 -2.27 25.81 12.32
C ASN A 285 -2.06 25.52 10.82
N ILE A 286 -1.80 24.25 10.45
CA ILE A 286 -1.64 23.87 9.04
C ILE A 286 -2.95 23.88 8.25
N ILE A 287 -4.11 23.83 8.91
CA ILE A 287 -5.42 23.83 8.27
C ILE A 287 -6.25 25.08 8.53
N LYS A 288 -5.79 26.01 9.38
CA LYS A 288 -6.60 27.15 9.87
C LYS A 288 -7.26 27.97 8.75
N PHE A 289 -6.60 28.10 7.60
CA PHE A 289 -7.11 28.84 6.45
C PHE A 289 -8.17 28.08 5.64
N LEU A 290 -8.33 26.78 5.86
CA LEU A 290 -9.38 25.93 5.25
C LEU A 290 -10.66 25.90 6.10
N ILE A 291 -10.60 26.38 7.35
CA ILE A 291 -11.74 26.38 8.28
C ILE A 291 -12.90 27.23 7.78
N PRO A 292 -12.70 28.44 7.20
CA PRO A 292 -13.82 29.19 6.64
C PRO A 292 -14.58 28.43 5.54
N THR A 293 -13.85 27.65 4.73
CA THR A 293 -14.42 26.85 3.63
C THR A 293 -15.20 25.64 4.14
N VAL A 294 -14.63 24.85 5.06
CA VAL A 294 -15.29 23.65 5.60
C VAL A 294 -16.38 24.01 6.62
N ARG A 295 -16.17 25.13 7.32
CA ARG A 295 -16.85 25.61 8.53
C ARG A 295 -16.45 24.81 9.78
N LEU A 296 -16.29 25.53 10.90
CA LEU A 296 -15.72 24.98 12.14
C LEU A 296 -16.59 23.86 12.75
N LYS A 297 -17.90 24.07 12.86
CA LYS A 297 -18.82 23.10 13.48
C LYS A 297 -18.88 21.80 12.69
N GLU A 298 -18.91 21.91 11.37
CA GLU A 298 -18.87 20.77 10.45
C GLU A 298 -17.55 20.00 10.60
N LEU A 299 -16.42 20.69 10.70
CA LEU A 299 -15.13 20.06 10.94
C LEU A 299 -15.08 19.28 12.27
N GLU A 300 -15.63 19.83 13.36
CA GLU A 300 -15.76 19.13 14.65
C GLU A 300 -16.58 17.83 14.52
N ILE A 301 -17.70 17.89 13.79
CA ILE A 301 -18.55 16.73 13.51
C ILE A 301 -17.76 15.67 12.74
N TYR A 302 -17.00 16.06 11.70
CA TYR A 302 -16.19 15.12 10.93
C TYR A 302 -15.06 14.51 11.75
N CYS A 303 -14.41 15.27 12.63
CA CYS A 303 -13.40 14.74 13.55
C CYS A 303 -13.98 13.59 14.39
N LYS A 304 -15.16 13.82 15.00
CA LYS A 304 -15.86 12.79 15.78
C LYS A 304 -16.21 11.58 14.92
N ILE A 305 -16.87 11.79 13.77
CA ILE A 305 -17.33 10.71 12.89
C ILE A 305 -16.16 9.84 12.41
N PHE A 306 -15.02 10.43 12.03
CA PHE A 306 -13.87 9.69 11.52
C PHE A 306 -13.14 8.92 12.63
N VAL A 307 -12.98 9.51 13.81
CA VAL A 307 -12.42 8.80 14.97
C VAL A 307 -13.32 7.65 15.40
N GLU A 308 -14.63 7.88 15.46
CA GLU A 308 -15.62 6.84 15.77
C GLU A 308 -15.58 5.71 14.74
N ARG A 309 -15.49 6.02 13.44
CA ARG A 309 -15.37 5.01 12.39
C ARG A 309 -14.15 4.13 12.57
N ALA A 310 -13.01 4.70 12.97
CA ALA A 310 -11.79 3.95 13.21
C ALA A 310 -11.93 2.99 14.41
N VAL A 311 -12.60 3.42 15.47
CA VAL A 311 -12.91 2.60 16.65
C VAL A 311 -13.76 1.37 16.28
N PHE A 312 -14.77 1.57 15.44
CA PHE A 312 -15.66 0.50 14.98
C PHE A 312 -15.19 -0.19 13.69
N PHE A 313 -13.96 0.07 13.25
CA PHE A 313 -13.41 -0.54 12.06
C PHE A 313 -13.42 -2.08 12.15
N LYS A 314 -13.91 -2.74 11.11
CA LYS A 314 -13.77 -4.18 10.92
C LYS A 314 -13.00 -4.39 9.63
N PRO A 315 -11.78 -4.96 9.68
CA PRO A 315 -11.04 -5.28 8.46
C PRO A 315 -11.86 -6.21 7.57
N LYS A 316 -11.84 -5.97 6.25
CA LYS A 316 -12.41 -6.93 5.32
C LYS A 316 -11.57 -8.22 5.36
N VAL A 317 -12.26 -9.35 5.30
CA VAL A 317 -11.63 -10.67 5.30
C VAL A 317 -11.77 -11.26 3.90
N ARG A 318 -10.66 -11.78 3.35
CA ARG A 318 -10.66 -12.57 2.12
C ARG A 318 -10.06 -13.94 2.40
N SER A 319 -10.75 -14.99 1.98
CA SER A 319 -10.16 -16.33 1.96
C SER A 319 -9.14 -16.40 0.83
N VAL A 320 -7.89 -16.70 1.16
CA VAL A 320 -6.84 -16.94 0.19
C VAL A 320 -6.50 -18.42 0.21
N TYR A 321 -6.49 -19.00 -0.97
CA TYR A 321 -6.03 -20.36 -1.19
C TYR A 321 -4.53 -20.34 -1.44
N ALA A 322 -3.78 -21.05 -0.59
CA ALA A 322 -2.36 -21.29 -0.80
C ALA A 322 -2.13 -22.75 -1.15
N ARG A 323 -1.38 -22.95 -2.23
CA ARG A 323 -0.76 -24.23 -2.54
C ARG A 323 0.67 -24.17 -2.02
N THR A 324 1.03 -25.11 -1.16
CA THR A 324 2.43 -25.23 -0.72
C THR A 324 2.93 -26.60 -1.07
N ASP A 325 4.17 -26.67 -1.53
CA ASP A 325 4.79 -27.92 -1.99
C ASP A 325 4.91 -28.95 -0.87
N TYR A 326 4.87 -28.50 0.40
CA TYR A 326 5.11 -29.34 1.58
C TYR A 326 3.91 -29.54 2.51
N ARG A 327 2.87 -28.68 2.50
CA ARG A 327 1.72 -28.79 3.43
C ARG A 327 0.38 -29.03 2.74
N GLY A 328 0.40 -29.37 1.45
CA GLY A 328 -0.81 -29.50 0.66
C GLY A 328 -1.53 -28.15 0.51
N ASN A 329 -2.80 -28.25 0.13
CA ASN A 329 -3.67 -27.11 -0.12
C ASN A 329 -4.29 -26.61 1.19
N PHE A 330 -4.14 -25.33 1.52
CA PHE A 330 -4.83 -24.76 2.68
C PHE A 330 -5.40 -23.37 2.40
N TYR A 331 -6.44 -23.04 3.14
CA TYR A 331 -7.03 -21.71 3.16
C TYR A 331 -6.50 -20.92 4.35
N TYR A 332 -6.18 -19.65 4.11
CA TYR A 332 -5.92 -18.70 5.19
C TYR A 332 -6.72 -17.42 4.96
N TYR A 333 -7.02 -16.70 6.04
CA TYR A 333 -7.77 -15.46 5.98
C TYR A 333 -6.81 -14.27 5.90
N LYS A 334 -6.86 -13.53 4.79
CA LYS A 334 -6.15 -12.27 4.62
C LYS A 334 -7.07 -11.12 5.07
N TYR A 335 -6.61 -10.37 6.06
CA TYR A 335 -7.30 -9.20 6.57
C TYR A 335 -6.78 -7.96 5.84
N GLN A 336 -7.69 -7.06 5.45
CA GLN A 336 -7.34 -5.77 4.87
C GLN A 336 -7.38 -4.67 5.95
N PRO A 337 -6.23 -4.31 6.56
CA PRO A 337 -6.16 -3.27 7.57
C PRO A 337 -6.38 -1.86 6.98
N ILE A 338 -6.45 -0.86 7.85
CA ILE A 338 -6.33 0.55 7.45
C ILE A 338 -4.92 0.79 6.93
N SER A 339 -4.81 1.39 5.75
CA SER A 339 -3.54 1.77 5.15
C SER A 339 -2.79 2.79 6.00
N LYS A 340 -1.46 2.74 5.96
CA LYS A 340 -0.59 3.64 6.74
C LYS A 340 -0.87 5.11 6.44
N GLU A 341 -1.12 5.45 5.18
CA GLU A 341 -1.47 6.83 4.78
C GLU A 341 -2.79 7.27 5.43
N ASN A 342 -3.83 6.43 5.39
CA ASN A 342 -5.10 6.73 6.04
C ASN A 342 -4.97 6.83 7.58
N LEU A 343 -4.04 6.09 8.19
CA LEU A 343 -3.70 6.25 9.61
C LEU A 343 -3.03 7.59 9.91
N MET A 344 -2.23 8.14 8.98
CA MET A 344 -1.68 9.50 9.12
C MET A 344 -2.78 10.56 9.05
N VAL A 345 -3.74 10.39 8.14
CA VAL A 345 -4.92 11.26 8.08
C VAL A 345 -5.73 11.19 9.38
N LEU A 346 -6.01 9.98 9.86
CA LEU A 346 -6.72 9.76 11.12
C LEU A 346 -5.99 10.37 12.33
N ARG A 347 -4.66 10.29 12.36
CA ARG A 347 -3.83 10.95 13.37
C ARG A 347 -4.11 12.45 13.44
N GLY A 348 -4.24 13.12 12.28
CA GLY A 348 -4.57 14.55 12.26
C GLY A 348 -5.94 14.86 12.87
N PHE A 349 -6.96 14.07 12.53
CA PHE A 349 -8.28 14.21 13.14
C PHE A 349 -8.28 13.92 14.64
N VAL A 350 -7.46 12.97 15.11
CA VAL A 350 -7.24 12.71 16.54
C VAL A 350 -6.67 13.94 17.24
N PHE A 351 -5.69 14.62 16.66
CA PHE A 351 -5.17 15.88 17.23
C PHE A 351 -6.20 17.02 17.20
N LEU A 352 -7.03 17.11 16.16
CA LEU A 352 -8.10 18.10 16.12
C LEU A 352 -9.16 17.88 17.20
N VAL A 353 -9.48 16.63 17.55
CA VAL A 353 -10.37 16.32 18.70
C VAL A 353 -9.86 16.97 19.99
N ALA A 354 -8.54 16.95 20.22
CA ALA A 354 -7.91 17.59 21.37
C ALA A 354 -7.96 19.12 21.26
N HIS A 355 -7.64 19.67 20.09
CA HIS A 355 -7.66 21.12 19.86
C HIS A 355 -9.05 21.71 20.13
N PHE A 356 -10.10 21.07 19.61
CA PHE A 356 -11.49 21.48 19.82
C PHE A 356 -12.07 21.06 21.17
N LYS A 357 -11.28 20.38 22.02
CA LYS A 357 -11.69 19.85 23.33
C LYS A 357 -13.00 19.05 23.27
N LEU A 358 -13.16 18.18 22.26
CA LEU A 358 -14.39 17.41 22.07
C LEU A 358 -14.49 16.27 23.09
N GLU A 359 -14.98 16.60 24.29
CA GLU A 359 -15.08 15.65 25.40
C GLU A 359 -15.92 14.41 25.07
N THR A 360 -16.90 14.56 24.17
CA THR A 360 -17.73 13.43 23.70
C THR A 360 -16.91 12.32 23.02
N CYS A 361 -15.67 12.59 22.62
CA CYS A 361 -14.76 11.61 22.01
C CYS A 361 -13.86 10.89 23.01
N LEU A 362 -13.85 11.27 24.30
CA LEU A 362 -12.94 10.71 25.30
C LEU A 362 -13.03 9.18 25.42
N HIS A 363 -14.27 8.67 25.46
CA HIS A 363 -14.52 7.22 25.52
C HIS A 363 -14.03 6.46 24.26
N LEU A 364 -13.94 7.13 23.11
CA LEU A 364 -13.45 6.55 21.87
C LEU A 364 -11.95 6.29 21.93
N PHE A 365 -11.17 7.15 22.61
CA PHE A 365 -9.72 7.01 22.71
C PHE A 365 -9.28 5.74 23.41
N HIS A 366 -9.98 5.31 24.47
CA HIS A 366 -9.70 4.04 25.14
C HIS A 366 -9.67 2.90 24.12
N LYS A 367 -10.78 2.70 23.39
CA LYS A 367 -10.90 1.63 22.40
C LYS A 367 -9.96 1.82 21.21
N LEU A 368 -9.71 3.05 20.79
CA LEU A 368 -8.75 3.36 19.73
C LEU A 368 -7.32 2.96 20.12
N ILE A 369 -6.92 3.18 21.37
CA ILE A 369 -5.63 2.77 21.92
C ILE A 369 -5.54 1.23 21.93
N GLU A 370 -6.53 0.53 22.48
CA GLU A 370 -6.51 -0.95 22.51
C GLU A 370 -6.36 -1.55 21.12
N ARG A 371 -7.12 -1.04 20.15
CA ARG A 371 -7.03 -1.47 18.75
C ARG A 371 -5.69 -1.14 18.11
N SER A 372 -5.09 -0.01 18.50
CA SER A 372 -3.77 0.38 18.03
C SER A 372 -2.70 -0.58 18.54
N TYR A 373 -2.79 -1.10 19.77
CA TYR A 373 -1.76 -2.00 20.32
C TYR A 373 -2.11 -3.49 20.24
N SER A 374 -3.28 -3.86 19.71
CA SER A 374 -3.67 -5.25 19.49
C SER A 374 -2.81 -5.93 18.43
N LYS A 375 -2.42 -7.19 18.70
CA LYS A 375 -1.75 -8.07 17.73
C LYS A 375 -2.72 -8.97 16.97
N THR A 376 -4.01 -8.95 17.33
CA THR A 376 -4.99 -9.84 16.74
C THR A 376 -5.41 -9.33 15.37
N ASN A 377 -5.11 -10.11 14.33
CA ASN A 377 -5.60 -9.89 12.98
C ASN A 377 -7.14 -9.85 13.00
N GLY A 378 -7.75 -8.75 12.53
CA GLY A 378 -9.19 -8.50 12.67
C GLY A 378 -9.56 -7.42 13.70
N VAL A 379 -8.68 -7.16 14.68
CA VAL A 379 -8.86 -6.10 15.68
C VAL A 379 -7.86 -4.96 15.48
N ALA A 380 -6.62 -5.30 15.14
CA ALA A 380 -5.57 -4.32 14.88
C ALA A 380 -5.96 -3.34 13.75
N LEU A 381 -5.60 -2.07 13.89
CA LEU A 381 -5.87 -1.05 12.87
C LEU A 381 -5.03 -1.26 11.60
N GLY A 382 -3.78 -1.71 11.74
CA GLY A 382 -2.90 -1.97 10.59
C GLY A 382 -1.43 -1.72 10.84
N ASN A 383 -0.67 -1.75 9.75
CA ASN A 383 0.74 -1.36 9.75
C ASN A 383 0.84 0.15 10.03
N GLY A 384 1.63 0.52 11.05
CA GLY A 384 1.70 1.90 11.52
C GLY A 384 0.65 2.28 12.57
N HIS A 385 -0.04 1.31 13.19
CA HIS A 385 -1.02 1.53 14.27
C HIS A 385 -0.57 2.50 15.38
N LYS A 386 0.73 2.54 15.71
CA LYS A 386 1.28 3.48 16.71
C LYS A 386 1.11 4.95 16.32
N LEU A 387 0.98 5.26 15.02
CA LEU A 387 0.68 6.60 14.52
C LEU A 387 -0.61 7.17 15.10
N VAL A 388 -1.53 6.33 15.56
CA VAL A 388 -2.80 6.75 16.16
C VAL A 388 -2.82 6.47 17.67
N GLY A 389 -2.30 5.32 18.09
CA GLY A 389 -2.27 4.93 19.51
C GLY A 389 -1.41 5.85 20.39
N GLU A 390 -0.21 6.23 19.94
CA GLU A 390 0.67 7.11 20.74
C GLU A 390 0.07 8.53 20.87
N PRO A 391 -0.42 9.19 19.80
CA PRO A 391 -1.15 10.45 19.93
C PRO A 391 -2.37 10.36 20.85
N SER A 392 -3.13 9.27 20.80
CA SER A 392 -4.32 9.12 21.66
C SER A 392 -3.94 9.12 23.15
N ILE A 393 -2.86 8.42 23.52
CA ILE A 393 -2.33 8.45 24.90
C ILE A 393 -1.82 9.85 25.26
N HIS A 394 -1.04 10.47 24.37
CA HIS A 394 -0.50 11.80 24.58
C HIS A 394 -1.61 12.84 24.81
N ILE A 395 -2.65 12.81 23.98
CA ILE A 395 -3.80 13.71 24.08
C ILE A 395 -4.55 13.55 25.40
N LEU A 396 -4.85 12.29 25.79
CA LEU A 396 -5.52 12.03 27.07
C LEU A 396 -4.66 12.49 28.27
N MET A 397 -3.34 12.36 28.19
CA MET A 397 -2.44 12.74 29.29
C MET A 397 -2.37 14.25 29.50
N HIS A 398 -2.34 15.02 28.41
CA HIS A 398 -1.93 16.44 28.46
C HIS A 398 -3.05 17.44 28.12
N TYR A 399 -4.08 17.04 27.38
CA TYR A 399 -5.05 17.99 26.80
C TYR A 399 -6.48 17.88 27.35
N PHE A 400 -6.77 16.83 28.12
CA PHE A 400 -8.08 16.62 28.74
C PHE A 400 -8.03 16.57 30.29
N GLU A 401 -6.97 17.16 30.85
CA GLU A 401 -6.81 17.34 32.30
C GLU A 401 -7.09 16.04 33.09
N ASN A 402 -7.81 16.14 34.21
CA ASN A 402 -8.10 15.01 35.10
C ASN A 402 -8.98 13.95 34.42
N LYS A 403 -9.92 14.35 33.54
CA LYS A 403 -10.78 13.39 32.83
C LYS A 403 -9.97 12.46 31.93
N GLY A 404 -9.03 13.01 31.17
CA GLY A 404 -8.15 12.23 30.30
C GLY A 404 -7.19 11.34 31.09
N ARG A 405 -6.61 11.87 32.17
CA ARG A 405 -5.71 11.11 33.07
C ARG A 405 -6.42 9.94 33.73
N LYS A 406 -7.66 10.12 34.19
CA LYS A 406 -8.48 9.04 34.76
C LYS A 406 -8.68 7.87 33.79
N ILE A 407 -9.04 8.17 32.54
CA ILE A 407 -9.20 7.15 31.48
C ILE A 407 -7.88 6.38 31.26
N LEU A 408 -6.74 7.07 31.29
CA LEU A 408 -5.43 6.41 31.16
C LEU A 408 -5.07 5.54 32.35
N LEU A 409 -5.42 5.94 33.58
CA LEU A 409 -5.22 5.14 34.77
C LEU A 409 -6.08 3.87 34.72
N GLU A 410 -7.38 4.00 34.43
CA GLU A 410 -8.29 2.87 34.21
C GLU A 410 -7.71 1.90 33.17
N LEU A 411 -7.34 2.43 32.00
CA LEU A 411 -6.71 1.63 30.94
C LEU A 411 -5.39 0.98 31.39
N TYR A 412 -4.55 1.68 32.16
CA TYR A 412 -3.27 1.15 32.66
C TYR A 412 -3.48 -0.07 33.57
N HIS A 413 -4.52 -0.03 34.41
CA HIS A 413 -4.87 -1.13 35.29
C HIS A 413 -5.52 -2.28 34.53
N ASP A 414 -6.49 -2.00 33.66
CA ASP A 414 -7.31 -3.00 32.98
C ASP A 414 -6.58 -3.69 31.82
N THR A 415 -5.67 -2.99 31.15
CA THR A 415 -5.06 -3.53 29.93
C THR A 415 -4.07 -4.65 30.20
N LYS A 416 -4.08 -5.66 29.33
CA LYS A 416 -3.07 -6.73 29.28
C LYS A 416 -1.86 -6.38 28.41
N PHE A 417 -1.93 -5.28 27.64
CA PHE A 417 -0.88 -4.90 26.69
C PHE A 417 0.27 -4.17 27.38
N LYS A 418 1.42 -4.83 27.58
CA LYS A 418 2.63 -4.21 28.15
C LYS A 418 3.07 -2.95 27.40
N SER A 419 2.86 -2.89 26.09
CA SER A 419 3.20 -1.74 25.25
C SER A 419 2.36 -0.49 25.58
N ILE A 420 1.07 -0.65 25.90
CA ILE A 420 0.23 0.45 26.36
C ILE A 420 0.77 0.97 27.69
N LYS A 421 1.00 0.08 28.67
CA LYS A 421 1.52 0.45 29.99
C LYS A 421 2.85 1.20 29.89
N SER A 422 3.77 0.72 29.05
CA SER A 422 5.06 1.36 28.80
C SER A 422 4.89 2.75 28.17
N GLN A 423 3.96 2.92 27.23
CA GLN A 423 3.73 4.22 26.59
C GLN A 423 3.08 5.21 27.56
N ILE A 424 2.12 4.77 28.39
CA ILE A 424 1.51 5.62 29.44
C ILE A 424 2.58 6.11 30.41
N LYS A 425 3.46 5.22 30.91
CA LYS A 425 4.59 5.61 31.77
C LYS A 425 5.50 6.64 31.09
N LYS A 426 5.83 6.42 29.81
CA LYS A 426 6.66 7.33 29.02
C LYS A 426 6.04 8.73 28.90
N GLU A 427 4.73 8.82 28.70
CA GLU A 427 4.05 10.13 28.64
C GLU A 427 3.87 10.76 30.03
N ALA A 428 3.63 9.96 31.07
CA ALA A 428 3.50 10.42 32.45
C ALA A 428 4.81 11.05 32.97
N ALA A 429 5.96 10.48 32.62
CA ALA A 429 7.29 11.02 32.96
C ALA A 429 7.57 12.42 32.38
N LYS A 430 6.76 12.90 31.43
CA LYS A 430 6.86 14.27 30.90
C LYS A 430 6.06 15.29 31.72
N LEU A 431 5.22 14.84 32.65
CA LEU A 431 4.47 15.71 33.55
C LEU A 431 5.42 16.26 34.62
N LYS A 432 5.34 17.56 34.89
CA LYS A 432 6.01 18.18 36.04
C LYS A 432 5.55 17.58 37.37
N GLU A 433 4.35 17.00 37.40
CA GLU A 433 3.68 16.44 38.58
C GLU A 433 3.44 14.93 38.45
N GLU A 434 4.41 14.18 37.91
CA GLU A 434 4.27 12.73 37.68
C GLU A 434 3.76 11.95 38.91
N LYS A 435 4.23 12.31 40.12
CA LYS A 435 3.79 11.65 41.36
C LYS A 435 2.29 11.81 41.64
N LEU A 436 1.69 12.94 41.29
CA LEU A 436 0.26 13.21 41.49
C LEU A 436 -0.62 12.41 40.52
N PHE A 437 -0.11 12.12 39.31
CA PHE A 437 -0.80 11.28 38.34
C PHE A 437 -1.05 9.87 38.88
N TRP A 438 -0.05 9.23 39.50
CA TRP A 438 -0.18 7.87 40.03
C TRP A 438 -0.96 7.77 41.36
N LEU A 439 -1.19 8.91 42.03
CA LEU A 439 -1.93 8.99 43.29
C LEU A 439 -3.39 9.44 43.11
N SER A 440 -3.79 9.80 41.90
CA SER A 440 -5.17 10.18 41.59
C SER A 440 -6.05 8.92 41.49
N PRO A 441 -7.09 8.77 42.33
CA PRO A 441 -7.94 7.58 42.34
C PRO A 441 -8.82 7.42 41.10
#